data_AF-A0A0F9F1I4-F1
#
_entry.id   AF-A0A0F9F1I4-F1
#
_cell.length_a   1.000
_cell.length_b   1.000
_cell.length_c   1.000
_cell.angle_alpha   90.00
_cell.angle_beta   90.00
_cell.angle_gamma   90.00
#
_symmetry.space_group_name_H-M   'P 1'
#
loop_
_entity.id
_entity.type
_entity.pdbx_description
1 polymer ?
#
loop_
_entity_poly.entity_id
_entity_poly.type
_entity_poly.pdbx_seq_one_letter_code
_entity_poly.pdbx_strand_id
1 'polypeptide(L)' 'DEAIAAHAPLAVRMRPRTIEEILGQDEFLGPGKMLRRMLEANSLSSLVFYGPPGVGKTTLSAALAATLTRSTTM' A
#
# COMPACT_ATOMS: atom_id res chain seq x y z
N ASP A 1 16.50 -7.82 -12.40
CA ASP A 1 16.62 -6.55 -11.65
C ASP A 1 17.02 -6.65 -10.17
N GLU A 2 17.47 -7.79 -9.66
CA GLU A 2 17.87 -7.90 -8.24
C GLU A 2 19.10 -7.04 -7.88
N ALA A 3 20.02 -6.86 -8.83
CA ALA A 3 21.20 -6.01 -8.67
C ALA A 3 20.87 -4.50 -8.55
N ILE A 4 19.79 -4.03 -9.19
CA ILE A 4 19.35 -2.63 -9.08
C ILE A 4 18.70 -2.38 -7.72
N ALA A 5 18.00 -3.38 -7.16
CA ALA A 5 17.41 -3.28 -5.83
C ALA A 5 18.46 -3.24 -4.69
N ALA A 6 19.59 -3.93 -4.85
CA ALA A 6 20.67 -3.94 -3.85
C ALA A 6 21.36 -2.57 -3.69
N HIS A 7 21.45 -1.80 -4.79
CA HIS A 7 22.05 -0.46 -4.80
C HIS A 7 21.02 0.68 -4.69
N ALA A 8 19.73 0.36 -4.58
CA ALA A 8 18.69 1.36 -4.45
C ALA A 8 18.78 2.10 -3.08
N PRO A 9 18.40 3.39 -3.02
CA PRO A 9 18.31 4.12 -1.76
C PRO A 9 17.47 3.38 -0.72
N LEU A 10 17.83 3.50 0.57
CA LEU A 10 17.14 2.82 1.67
C LEU A 10 15.62 3.05 1.62
N ALA A 11 15.18 4.27 1.34
CA ALA A 11 13.77 4.62 1.23
C ALA A 11 13.00 3.80 0.17
N VAL A 12 13.66 3.42 -0.92
CA VAL A 12 13.07 2.55 -1.96
C VAL A 12 12.99 1.11 -1.47
N ARG A 13 14.06 0.63 -0.83
CA ARG A 13 14.13 -0.74 -0.28
C ARG A 13 13.16 -0.97 0.87
N MET A 14 12.87 0.07 1.64
CA MET A 14 11.95 0.05 2.79
C MET A 14 10.48 0.28 2.40
N ARG A 15 10.14 0.42 1.12
CA ARG A 15 8.74 0.60 0.73
C ARG A 15 7.91 -0.64 1.08
N PRO A 16 6.81 -0.48 1.84
CA PRO A 16 5.76 -1.47 2.00
C PRO A 16 5.33 -2.11 0.69
N ARG A 17 5.19 -3.44 0.72
CA ARG A 17 4.71 -4.30 -0.37
C ARG A 17 3.27 -4.74 -0.13
N THR A 18 2.81 -4.70 1.11
CA THR A 18 1.42 -5.00 1.50
C THR A 18 0.90 -3.91 2.43
N ILE A 19 -0.43 -3.87 2.61
CA ILE A 19 -1.08 -2.89 3.49
C ILE A 19 -0.72 -3.12 4.97
N GLU A 20 -0.38 -4.34 5.37
CA GLU A 20 0.03 -4.70 6.73
C GLU A 20 1.42 -4.15 7.10
N GLU A 21 2.27 -3.88 6.10
CA GLU A 21 3.59 -3.28 6.31
C GLU A 21 3.49 -1.74 6.50
N ILE A 22 2.31 -1.14 6.39
CA ILE A 22 2.11 0.31 6.52
C ILE A 22 1.94 0.69 7.98
N LEU A 23 2.77 1.63 8.44
CA LEU A 23 2.75 2.13 9.82
C LEU A 23 1.94 3.44 9.93
N GLY A 24 1.17 3.58 11.01
CA GLY A 24 0.51 4.83 11.39
C GLY A 24 -0.74 5.18 10.56
N GLN A 25 -1.31 4.23 9.82
CA GLN A 25 -2.53 4.41 9.01
C GLN A 25 -3.67 3.48 9.47
N ASP A 26 -3.63 2.99 10.71
CA ASP A 26 -4.57 2.01 11.26
C ASP A 26 -6.01 2.51 11.33
N GLU A 27 -6.21 3.82 11.43
CA GLU A 27 -7.56 4.40 11.44
C GLU A 27 -8.33 4.15 10.13
N PHE A 28 -7.60 3.95 9.03
CA PHE A 28 -8.16 3.70 7.69
C PHE A 28 -7.91 2.26 7.20
N LEU A 29 -6.76 1.67 7.54
CA LEU A 29 -6.32 0.34 7.07
C LEU A 29 -6.46 -0.76 8.13
N GLY A 30 -6.81 -0.40 9.36
CA GLY A 30 -6.97 -1.37 10.44
C GLY A 30 -8.07 -2.40 10.15
N PRO A 31 -8.10 -3.50 10.92
CA PRO A 31 -9.14 -4.51 10.81
C PRO A 31 -10.55 -3.91 10.89
N GLY A 32 -11.43 -4.29 9.98
CA GLY A 32 -12.82 -3.82 9.93
C GLY A 32 -13.04 -2.39 9.44
N LYS A 33 -11.98 -1.65 9.10
CA LYS A 33 -12.08 -0.31 8.52
C LYS A 33 -12.58 -0.35 7.07
N MET A 34 -13.22 0.74 6.64
CA MET A 34 -13.86 0.84 5.32
C MET A 34 -12.92 0.44 4.19
N LEU A 35 -11.73 1.04 4.14
CA LEU A 35 -10.77 0.83 3.04
C LEU A 35 -10.30 -0.63 3.01
N ARG A 36 -10.04 -1.23 4.18
CA ARG A 36 -9.69 -2.64 4.29
C ARG A 36 -10.81 -3.57 3.82
N ARG A 37 -12.05 -3.31 4.21
CA ARG A 37 -13.22 -4.08 3.75
C ARG A 37 -13.42 -4.00 2.25
N MET A 38 -13.20 -2.83 1.64
CA MET A 38 -13.28 -2.65 0.19
C MET A 38 -12.19 -3.42 -0.56
N LEU A 39 -10.97 -3.47 0.00
CA LEU A 39 -9.87 -4.27 -0.55
C LEU A 39 -10.18 -5.77 -0.46
N GLU A 40 -10.64 -6.23 0.70
CA GLU A 40 -10.99 -7.65 0.93
C GLU A 40 -12.16 -8.10 0.03
N ALA A 41 -13.10 -7.21 -0.25
CA ALA A 41 -14.22 -7.46 -1.15
C ALA A 41 -13.89 -7.27 -2.66
N ASN A 42 -12.64 -6.95 -3.00
CA ASN A 42 -12.19 -6.61 -4.35
C ASN A 42 -13.06 -5.52 -5.03
N SER A 43 -13.56 -4.56 -4.26
CA SER A 43 -14.52 -3.54 -4.68
C SER A 43 -13.98 -2.12 -4.49
N LEU A 44 -12.66 -1.94 -4.69
CA LEU A 44 -12.02 -0.65 -4.50
C LEU A 44 -12.47 0.34 -5.59
N SER A 45 -13.01 1.49 -5.18
CA SER A 45 -13.32 2.60 -6.08
C SER A 45 -12.11 3.52 -6.27
N SER A 46 -12.22 4.53 -7.14
CA SER A 46 -11.19 5.54 -7.32
C SER A 46 -10.93 6.31 -6.02
N LEU A 47 -9.66 6.40 -5.61
CA LEU A 47 -9.23 7.07 -4.38
C LEU A 47 -8.28 8.24 -4.70
N VAL A 48 -8.39 9.30 -3.90
CA VAL A 48 -7.44 10.42 -3.90
C VAL A 48 -6.77 10.50 -2.54
N PHE A 49 -5.44 10.33 -2.50
CA PHE A 49 -4.66 10.52 -1.29
C PHE A 49 -4.16 11.96 -1.18
N TYR A 50 -4.51 12.64 -0.10
CA TYR A 50 -4.09 14.01 0.19
C TYR A 50 -3.34 14.08 1.52
N GLY A 51 -2.36 14.97 1.61
CA GLY A 51 -1.58 15.20 2.84
C GLY A 51 -0.20 15.80 2.58
N PRO A 52 0.56 16.14 3.63
CA PRO A 52 1.89 16.75 3.54
C PRO A 52 2.91 15.91 2.74
N PRO A 53 4.01 16.48 2.23
CA PRO A 53 5.06 15.71 1.58
C PRO A 53 5.68 14.68 2.54
N GLY A 54 6.11 13.54 2.03
CA GLY A 54 6.79 12.50 2.82
C GLY A 54 5.91 11.57 3.67
N VAL A 55 4.60 11.80 3.77
CA VAL A 55 3.68 10.96 4.59
C VAL A 55 3.31 9.60 3.95
N GLY A 56 3.97 9.21 2.86
CA GLY A 56 3.80 7.88 2.28
C GLY A 56 2.60 7.70 1.33
N LYS A 57 1.97 8.76 0.80
CA LYS A 57 0.83 8.65 -0.14
C LYS A 57 1.10 7.76 -1.35
N THR A 58 2.21 8.00 -2.05
CA THR A 58 2.62 7.19 -3.22
C THR A 58 2.92 5.75 -2.82
N THR A 59 3.53 5.57 -1.66
CA THR A 59 3.85 4.26 -1.09
C THR A 59 2.58 3.49 -0.74
N LEU A 60 1.59 4.15 -0.14
CA LEU A 60 0.28 3.61 0.18
C LEU A 60 -0.45 3.16 -1.09
N SER A 61 -0.50 3.99 -2.13
CA SER A 61 -1.08 3.61 -3.43
C SER A 61 -0.43 2.36 -4.02
N ALA A 62 0.90 2.28 -3.98
CA ALA A 62 1.64 1.14 -4.51
C ALA A 62 1.34 -0.16 -3.74
N ALA A 63 1.31 -0.10 -2.40
CA ALA A 63 1.00 -1.24 -1.55
C ALA A 63 -0.45 -1.73 -1.74
N LEU A 64 -1.42 -0.81 -1.91
CA LEU A 64 -2.81 -1.14 -2.21
C LEU A 64 -2.93 -1.88 -3.56
N ALA A 65 -2.27 -1.37 -4.60
CA ALA A 65 -2.26 -2.00 -5.91
C ALA A 65 -1.64 -3.41 -5.87
N ALA A 66 -0.49 -3.55 -5.20
CA ALA A 66 0.18 -4.83 -5.03
C ALA A 66 -0.69 -5.86 -4.27
N THR A 67 -1.49 -5.39 -3.31
CA THR A 67 -2.42 -6.23 -2.54
C THR A 67 -3.60 -6.69 -3.41
N LEU A 68 -4.20 -5.79 -4.19
CA LEU A 68 -5.32 -6.11 -5.09
C LEU A 68 -4.94 -7.13 -6.18
N THR A 69 -3.77 -6.99 -6.79
CA THR A 69 -3.30 -7.94 -7.82
C THR A 69 -3.17 -9.36 -7.26
N ARG A 70 -2.75 -9.51 -5.99
CA ARG A 70 -2.65 -10.81 -5.34
C ARG A 70 -4.01 -11.46 -5.12
N SER A 71 -5.03 -10.70 -4.76
CA SER A 71 -6.40 -11.21 -4.55
C SER A 71 -7.09 -11.69 -5.83
N THR A 72 -6.69 -11.18 -7.00
CA THR A 72 -7.33 -11.53 -8.30
C THR A 72 -6.79 -12.83 -8.91
N THR A 73 -5.73 -13.42 -8.35
CA THR A 73 -5.07 -14.64 -8.90
C THR A 73 -5.57 -15.95 -8.23
N MET A 74 -6.74 -15.95 -7.58
CA MET A 74 -7.44 -17.16 -7.11
C MET A 74 -8.80 -17.27 -7.77
#